data_AF-A0A2D0A7W3-F1
#
_entry.id   AF-A0A2D0A7W3-F1
#
_cell.length_a   1.000
_cell.length_b   1.000
_cell.length_c   1.000
_cell.angle_alpha   90.00
_cell.angle_beta   90.00
_cell.angle_gamma   90.00
#
_symmetry.space_group_name_H-M   'P 1'
#
loop_
_entity.id
_entity.type
_entity.pdbx_description
1 polymer ?
#
loop_
_entity_poly.entity_id
_entity_poly.type
_entity_poly.pdbx_seq_one_letter_code
_entity_poly.pdbx_strand_id
1 'polypeptide(L)'
;MRRALALACLLTLAACAPAAVPSVGGGAVAVVDPSDGGRAFLSATWGEYSKVAFYAGSLDAYDLVLRVSGDGLRINTPEYCRVDVRDILCTVPQLPAGRNFVLPMRGSRLSAVATYKRASGSTHRAQVRQ
;
A
#
# COMPACT_ATOMS: atom_id res chain seq x y z
N MET A 1 19.72 56.83 41.84
CA MET A 1 18.92 56.03 42.78
C MET A 1 18.65 54.68 42.15
N ARG A 2 19.12 53.62 42.82
CA ARG A 2 19.08 52.22 42.40
C ARG A 2 17.68 51.64 42.64
N ARG A 3 17.09 50.95 41.67
CA ARG A 3 15.96 50.04 41.91
C ARG A 3 16.39 48.62 41.52
N ALA A 4 16.30 47.75 42.51
CA ALA A 4 16.71 46.37 42.51
C ALA A 4 15.49 45.45 42.39
N LEU A 5 15.73 44.30 41.75
CA LEU A 5 15.08 42.98 41.92
C LEU A 5 13.55 42.83 41.80
N ALA A 6 13.14 41.98 40.85
CA ALA A 6 12.47 40.68 41.10
C ALA A 6 12.13 40.02 39.75
N LEU A 7 13.01 39.15 39.22
CA LEU A 7 12.79 37.69 39.09
C LEU A 7 11.35 37.22 39.38
N ALA A 8 10.63 36.82 38.33
CA ALA A 8 9.50 35.88 38.44
C ALA A 8 9.47 34.97 37.20
N CYS A 9 10.01 33.77 37.41
CA CYS A 9 9.98 32.63 36.52
C CYS A 9 8.64 31.90 36.70
N LEU A 10 7.83 31.80 35.64
CA LEU A 10 6.65 30.93 35.52
C LEU A 10 6.52 30.62 34.01
N LEU A 11 7.25 29.64 33.46
CA LEU A 11 7.02 28.20 33.53
C LEU A 11 5.57 27.79 33.24
N THR A 12 5.45 26.96 32.20
CA THR A 12 4.35 26.07 31.82
C THR A 12 3.20 26.65 30.99
N LEU A 13 3.24 26.33 29.70
CA LEU A 13 2.28 25.41 29.07
C LEU A 13 2.84 25.03 27.69
N ALA A 14 3.78 24.09 27.68
CA ALA A 14 4.04 23.30 26.49
C ALA A 14 2.78 22.45 26.28
N ALA A 15 1.85 22.98 25.48
CA ALA A 15 0.70 22.23 25.05
C ALA A 15 1.24 20.97 24.35
N CYS A 16 0.91 19.83 24.93
CA CYS A 16 1.14 18.50 24.40
C CYS A 16 0.51 18.44 23.01
N ALA A 17 1.28 18.75 21.96
CA ALA A 17 0.86 18.47 20.61
C ALA A 17 0.81 16.94 20.49
N PRO A 18 -0.30 16.36 20.00
CA PRO A 18 -0.45 14.93 19.90
C PRO A 18 0.73 14.37 19.11
N ALA A 19 1.40 13.37 19.68
CA ALA A 19 2.46 12.65 19.01
C ALA A 19 1.96 12.25 17.62
N ALA A 20 2.66 12.69 16.58
CA ALA A 20 2.44 12.19 15.23
C ALA A 20 2.68 10.68 15.26
N VAL A 21 1.62 9.89 15.31
CA VAL A 21 1.69 8.47 14.95
C VAL A 21 1.28 8.42 13.49
N PRO A 22 2.25 8.28 12.57
CA PRO A 22 2.13 7.12 11.70
C PRO A 22 3.52 6.60 11.31
N SER A 23 3.96 5.53 11.95
CA SER A 23 4.79 4.55 11.26
C SER A 23 3.95 3.31 11.14
N VAL A 24 3.03 3.33 10.17
CA VAL A 24 2.33 2.12 9.80
C VAL A 24 3.08 1.54 8.62
N GLY A 25 3.61 0.35 8.84
CA GLY A 25 4.60 -0.32 7.98
C GLY A 25 4.21 -0.32 6.51
N GLY A 26 5.22 -0.42 5.66
CA GLY A 26 5.03 -0.57 4.22
C GLY A 26 6.06 -1.55 3.68
N GLY A 27 5.69 -2.23 2.60
CA GLY A 27 6.57 -3.16 1.91
C GLY A 27 6.44 -2.98 0.40
N ALA A 28 7.55 -3.10 -0.30
CA ALA A 28 7.55 -3.19 -1.75
C ALA A 28 8.34 -4.43 -2.16
N VAL A 29 7.76 -5.25 -3.02
CA VAL A 29 8.40 -6.42 -3.61
C VAL A 29 8.40 -6.25 -5.11
N ALA A 30 9.60 -6.17 -5.66
CA ALA A 30 9.81 -6.17 -7.09
C ALA A 30 9.89 -7.60 -7.60
N VAL A 31 9.24 -7.87 -8.73
CA VAL A 31 9.38 -9.10 -9.49
C VAL A 31 10.02 -8.73 -10.82
N VAL A 32 11.22 -9.23 -11.07
CA VAL A 32 11.92 -9.07 -12.34
C VAL A 32 11.61 -10.30 -13.18
N ASP A 33 11.10 -10.08 -14.38
CA ASP A 33 11.01 -11.14 -15.39
C ASP A 33 12.40 -11.34 -16.02
N PRO A 34 13.02 -12.52 -15.88
CA PRO A 34 14.33 -12.79 -16.49
C PRO A 34 14.28 -12.83 -18.02
N SER A 35 13.10 -13.04 -18.62
CA SER A 35 12.91 -13.15 -20.07
C SER A 35 12.99 -11.79 -20.77
N ASP A 36 12.39 -10.76 -20.17
CA ASP A 36 12.08 -9.50 -20.86
C ASP A 36 12.53 -8.24 -20.09
N GLY A 37 13.18 -8.37 -18.91
CA GLY A 37 13.71 -7.26 -18.12
C GLY A 37 12.67 -6.33 -17.48
N GLY A 38 11.37 -6.56 -17.71
CA GLY A 38 10.29 -5.71 -17.24
C GLY A 38 9.95 -5.91 -15.76
N ARG A 39 10.55 -5.09 -14.89
CA ARG A 39 10.33 -5.11 -13.44
C ARG A 39 8.92 -4.63 -13.09
N ALA A 40 8.04 -5.56 -12.71
CA ALA A 40 6.80 -5.22 -12.01
C ALA A 40 7.06 -5.09 -10.51
N PHE A 41 6.17 -4.40 -9.80
CA PHE A 41 6.26 -4.35 -8.35
C PHE A 41 4.88 -4.32 -7.68
N LEU A 42 4.80 -5.04 -6.56
CA LEU A 42 3.69 -4.95 -5.64
C LEU A 42 4.15 -4.15 -4.44
N SER A 43 3.43 -3.08 -4.13
CA SER A 43 3.68 -2.26 -2.95
C SER A 43 2.45 -2.23 -2.07
N ALA A 44 2.68 -2.07 -0.78
CA ALA A 44 1.63 -1.77 0.16
C ALA A 44 2.08 -0.73 1.19
N THR A 45 1.13 0.12 1.54
CA THR A 45 1.21 1.03 2.68
C THR A 45 0.10 0.63 3.64
N TRP A 46 0.47 0.25 4.84
CA TRP A 46 -0.49 -0.11 5.88
C TRP A 46 -0.84 1.16 6.65
N GLY A 47 -2.04 1.23 7.23
CA GLY A 47 -2.54 2.45 7.87
C GLY A 47 -4.02 2.38 8.16
N GLU A 48 -4.56 3.42 8.80
CA GLU A 48 -6.01 3.66 8.87
C GLU A 48 -6.63 3.64 7.46
N TYR A 49 -5.89 4.17 6.48
CA TYR A 49 -6.17 4.08 5.05
C TYR A 49 -5.05 3.29 4.40
N SER A 50 -5.24 1.97 4.32
CA SER A 50 -4.27 1.10 3.68
C SER A 50 -4.40 1.17 2.16
N LYS A 51 -3.27 1.00 1.47
CA LYS A 51 -3.21 1.03 0.01
C LYS A 51 -2.36 -0.13 -0.48
N VAL A 52 -2.90 -0.91 -1.39
CA VAL A 52 -2.13 -1.90 -2.15
C VAL A 52 -2.05 -1.42 -3.59
N ALA A 53 -0.87 -1.46 -4.18
CA ALA A 53 -0.68 -1.04 -5.56
C ALA A 53 0.23 -2.01 -6.31
N PHE A 54 -0.21 -2.41 -7.48
CA PHE A 54 0.58 -3.19 -8.43
C PHE A 54 0.95 -2.30 -9.62
N TYR A 55 2.20 -2.36 -10.03
CA TYR A 55 2.74 -1.55 -11.11
C TYR A 55 3.31 -2.47 -12.16
N ALA A 56 2.84 -2.32 -13.41
CA ALA A 56 3.19 -3.22 -14.50
C ALA A 56 4.68 -3.14 -14.89
N GLY A 57 5.35 -2.02 -14.57
CA GLY A 57 6.74 -1.79 -14.97
C GLY A 57 6.84 -1.31 -16.41
N SER A 58 7.88 -1.72 -17.12
CA SER A 58 8.09 -1.36 -18.53
C SER A 58 7.34 -2.24 -19.54
N LEU A 59 6.59 -3.24 -19.06
CA LEU A 59 5.84 -4.18 -19.91
C LEU A 59 4.40 -4.29 -19.42
N ASP A 60 3.51 -4.64 -20.35
CA ASP A 60 2.11 -4.95 -20.04
C ASP A 60 2.01 -6.15 -19.09
N ALA A 61 1.03 -6.10 -18.19
CA ALA A 61 0.64 -7.21 -17.35
C ALA A 61 -0.76 -7.67 -17.74
N TYR A 62 -0.92 -8.97 -17.96
CA TYR A 62 -2.19 -9.58 -18.38
C TYR A 62 -2.75 -10.44 -17.25
N ASP A 63 -4.08 -10.61 -17.23
CA ASP A 63 -4.80 -11.41 -16.25
C ASP A 63 -4.33 -11.13 -14.80
N LEU A 64 -4.14 -9.86 -14.46
CA LEU A 64 -3.68 -9.47 -13.13
C LEU A 64 -4.78 -9.83 -12.13
N VAL A 65 -4.47 -10.74 -11.22
CA VAL A 65 -5.29 -11.07 -10.06
C VAL A 65 -4.58 -10.54 -8.82
N LEU A 66 -5.18 -9.53 -8.19
CA LEU A 66 -4.76 -9.03 -6.88
C LEU A 66 -5.69 -9.58 -5.82
N ARG A 67 -5.16 -10.41 -4.93
CA ARG A 67 -5.87 -10.89 -3.74
C ARG A 67 -5.32 -10.20 -2.49
N VAL A 68 -6.17 -9.54 -1.73
CA VAL A 68 -5.82 -9.01 -0.42
C VAL A 68 -6.63 -9.72 0.65
N SER A 69 -5.94 -10.31 1.62
CA SER A 69 -6.52 -11.02 2.76
C SER A 69 -6.31 -10.21 4.04
N GLY A 70 -7.26 -10.28 4.98
CA GLY A 70 -7.12 -9.66 6.29
C GLY A 70 -8.44 -9.60 7.05
N ASP A 71 -8.42 -8.87 8.16
CA ASP A 71 -9.59 -8.68 9.02
C ASP A 71 -10.29 -7.35 8.72
N GLY A 72 -11.63 -7.37 8.73
CA GLY A 72 -12.44 -6.15 8.60
C GLY A 72 -12.27 -5.44 7.26
N LEU A 73 -12.03 -6.19 6.18
CA LEU A 73 -11.73 -5.64 4.86
C LEU A 73 -12.89 -4.77 4.34
N ARG A 74 -12.57 -3.54 3.94
CA ARG A 74 -13.53 -2.63 3.29
C ARG A 74 -12.87 -1.92 2.11
N ILE A 75 -13.63 -1.82 1.02
CA ILE A 75 -13.23 -1.10 -0.19
C ILE A 75 -14.34 -0.14 -0.60
N ASN A 76 -13.95 1.02 -1.12
CA ASN A 76 -14.87 1.89 -1.85
C ASN A 76 -14.74 1.49 -3.32
N THR A 77 -15.72 0.76 -3.80
CA THR A 77 -15.71 -0.21 -4.91
C THR A 77 -14.96 0.23 -6.18
N PRO A 78 -13.80 -0.36 -6.49
CA PRO A 78 -13.22 -0.32 -7.84
C PRO A 78 -13.95 -1.33 -8.73
N GLU A 79 -14.34 -0.94 -9.95
CA GLU A 79 -15.12 -1.73 -10.94
C GLU A 79 -14.62 -3.17 -11.19
N TYR A 80 -13.39 -3.47 -10.80
CA TYR A 80 -12.69 -4.74 -11.03
C TYR A 80 -12.60 -5.64 -9.80
N CYS A 81 -13.16 -5.24 -8.65
CA CYS A 81 -12.96 -5.92 -7.38
C CYS A 81 -14.25 -6.47 -6.79
N ARG A 82 -14.15 -7.67 -6.21
CA ARG A 82 -15.18 -8.30 -5.38
C ARG A 82 -14.64 -8.59 -3.99
N VAL A 83 -15.51 -8.51 -2.99
CA VAL A 83 -15.20 -8.94 -1.63
C VAL A 83 -15.75 -10.35 -1.45
N ASP A 84 -14.90 -11.28 -1.03
CA ASP A 84 -15.23 -12.68 -0.78
C ASP A 84 -14.83 -13.07 0.65
N VAL A 85 -15.80 -13.04 1.57
CA VAL A 85 -15.70 -13.40 3.01
C VAL A 85 -14.53 -12.74 3.77
N ARG A 86 -13.29 -13.15 3.52
CA ARG A 86 -12.04 -12.65 4.14
C ARG A 86 -11.04 -12.05 3.16
N ASP A 87 -11.37 -12.05 1.88
CA ASP A 87 -10.49 -11.61 0.80
C ASP A 87 -11.16 -10.52 -0.03
N ILE A 88 -10.36 -9.60 -0.55
CA ILE A 88 -10.70 -8.77 -1.70
C ILE A 88 -9.99 -9.38 -2.89
N LEU A 89 -10.73 -9.69 -3.95
CA LEU A 89 -10.19 -10.19 -5.21
C LEU A 89 -10.46 -9.16 -6.30
N CYS A 90 -9.40 -8.63 -6.90
CA CYS A 90 -9.48 -7.75 -8.05
C CYS A 90 -8.89 -8.45 -9.27
N THR A 91 -9.57 -8.35 -10.41
CA THR A 91 -9.09 -8.92 -11.67
C THR A 91 -9.05 -7.85 -12.75
N VAL A 92 -7.86 -7.58 -13.26
CA VAL A 92 -7.62 -6.61 -14.34
C VAL A 92 -7.15 -7.39 -15.57
N PRO A 93 -7.96 -7.46 -16.66
CA PRO A 93 -7.60 -8.25 -17.84
C PRO A 93 -6.27 -7.84 -18.48
N GLN A 94 -6.03 -6.53 -18.55
CA GLN A 94 -4.78 -5.95 -19.01
C GLN A 94 -4.48 -4.68 -18.24
N LEU A 95 -3.26 -4.58 -17.72
CA LEU A 95 -2.69 -3.37 -17.15
C LEU A 95 -1.51 -2.95 -18.05
N PRO A 96 -1.64 -1.85 -18.82
CA PRO A 96 -0.60 -1.43 -19.75
C PRO A 96 0.72 -1.08 -19.06
N ALA A 97 1.82 -1.17 -19.82
CA ALA A 97 3.14 -0.74 -19.41
C ALA A 97 3.12 0.70 -18.86
N GLY A 98 3.88 0.93 -17.80
CA GLY A 98 3.96 2.21 -17.09
C GLY A 98 2.73 2.55 -16.24
N ARG A 99 1.67 1.75 -16.28
CA ARG A 99 0.45 1.97 -15.50
C ARG A 99 0.48 1.19 -14.19
N ASN A 100 -0.35 1.65 -13.27
CA ASN A 100 -0.56 1.04 -11.97
C ASN A 100 -2.04 0.76 -11.73
N PHE A 101 -2.28 -0.35 -11.02
CA PHE A 101 -3.54 -0.65 -10.40
C PHE A 101 -3.41 -0.34 -8.91
N VAL A 102 -4.31 0.49 -8.38
CA VAL A 102 -4.28 0.94 -6.99
C VAL A 102 -5.59 0.58 -6.32
N LEU A 103 -5.50 -0.08 -5.17
CA LEU A 103 -6.60 -0.49 -4.33
C LEU A 103 -6.52 0.25 -2.98
N PRO A 104 -7.25 1.36 -2.81
CA PRO A 104 -7.49 1.96 -1.51
C PRO A 104 -8.43 1.05 -0.71
N MET A 105 -8.06 0.77 0.55
CA MET A 105 -8.83 -0.14 1.38
C MET A 105 -8.63 0.14 2.87
N ARG A 106 -9.47 -0.49 3.69
CA ARG A 106 -9.30 -0.54 5.15
C ARG A 106 -9.27 -1.99 5.61
N GLY A 107 -8.63 -2.22 6.75
CA GLY A 107 -8.53 -3.52 7.40
C GLY A 107 -7.26 -3.63 8.22
N SER A 108 -7.05 -4.79 8.84
CA SER A 108 -5.86 -5.10 9.64
C SER A 108 -5.34 -6.50 9.33
N ARG A 109 -4.10 -6.79 9.72
CA ARG A 109 -3.39 -8.06 9.45
C ARG A 109 -3.36 -8.37 7.95
N LEU A 110 -3.05 -7.33 7.18
CA LEU A 110 -3.19 -7.34 5.73
C LEU A 110 -2.07 -8.17 5.06
N SER A 111 -2.45 -8.94 4.05
CA SER A 111 -1.52 -9.61 3.14
C SER A 111 -2.04 -9.46 1.73
N ALA A 112 -1.20 -8.99 0.81
CA ALA A 112 -1.54 -8.89 -0.61
C ALA A 112 -0.69 -9.84 -1.44
N VAL A 113 -1.32 -10.49 -2.40
CA VAL A 113 -0.68 -11.34 -3.41
C VAL A 113 -1.16 -10.86 -4.77
N ALA A 114 -0.22 -10.55 -5.65
CA ALA A 114 -0.49 -10.29 -7.05
C ALA A 114 0.02 -11.45 -7.89
N THR A 115 -0.83 -11.98 -8.75
CA THR A 115 -0.43 -12.91 -9.82
C THR A 115 -0.79 -12.31 -11.16
N TYR A 116 0.10 -12.38 -12.13
CA TYR A 116 -0.11 -11.79 -13.45
C TYR A 116 0.68 -12.57 -14.50
N LYS A 117 0.31 -12.38 -15.77
CA LYS A 117 1.01 -12.93 -16.92
C LYS A 117 1.75 -11.86 -17.72
N ARG A 118 2.79 -12.26 -18.43
CA ARG A 118 3.44 -11.46 -19.47
C ARG A 118 3.05 -11.95 -20.87
N ALA A 119 3.40 -11.18 -21.89
CA ALA A 119 3.12 -11.53 -23.29
C ALA A 119 3.77 -12.86 -23.72
N SER A 120 4.90 -13.23 -23.08
CA SER A 120 5.55 -14.53 -23.22
C SER A 120 4.71 -15.71 -22.70
N GLY A 121 3.62 -15.44 -21.98
CA GLY A 121 2.76 -16.44 -21.33
C GLY A 121 3.23 -16.86 -19.93
N SER A 122 4.41 -16.40 -19.48
CA SER A 122 4.92 -16.67 -18.15
C SER A 122 4.00 -16.09 -17.07
N THR A 123 3.79 -16.85 -15.99
CA THR A 123 3.02 -16.39 -14.83
C THR A 123 3.97 -16.01 -13.69
N HIS A 124 3.75 -14.83 -13.13
CA HIS A 124 4.56 -14.27 -12.06
C HIS A 124 3.73 -14.03 -10.81
N ARG A 125 4.40 -13.98 -9.66
CA ARG A 125 3.77 -13.76 -8.35
C ARG A 125 4.60 -12.82 -7.50
N ALA A 126 3.94 -11.82 -6.92
CA ALA A 126 4.48 -10.94 -5.90
C ALA A 126 3.64 -11.03 -4.63
N GLN A 127 4.27 -10.89 -3.46
CA GLN A 127 3.55 -10.89 -2.19
C GLN A 127 4.14 -9.86 -1.21
N VAL A 128 3.25 -9.16 -0.51
CA VAL A 128 3.59 -8.25 0.60
C VAL A 128 2.67 -8.52 1.78
N ARG A 129 3.15 -8.29 3.00
CA ARG A 129 2.39 -8.50 4.25
C ARG A 129 2.64 -7.35 5.23
N GLN A 130 1.70 -7.13 6.13
CA GLN A 130 1.82 -6.25 7.28
C GLN A 130 2.68 -6.86 8.37
#